data_AF-A0A1Q3D2A7-F1
#
_entry.id   AF-A0A1Q3D2A7-F1
#
_cell.length_a   1.000
_cell.length_b   1.000
_cell.length_c   1.000
_cell.angle_alpha   90.00
_cell.angle_beta   90.00
_cell.angle_gamma   90.00
#
_symmetry.space_group_name_H-M   'P 1'
#
loop_
_entity.id
_entity.type
_entity.pdbx_description
1 polymer ?
#
loop_
_entity_poly.entity_id
_entity_poly.type
_entity_poly.pdbx_seq_one_letter_code
_entity_poly.pdbx_strand_id
1 'polypeptide(L)'
;MTGDGVNDAPALKKADIGIAVADATDAAHSASDIVLTEPGFSVIISVVLTSRAIFQRMKNYTIYAVSITIRIVVIGFMLLPLIWKFDFPPFMVLIIAILNDGLFFVLLPESPALVLRVAVL
;
A
#
# COMPACT_ATOMS: atom_id res chain seq x y z
N MET A 1 -18.13 -3.71 -9.07
CA MET A 1 -19.15 -3.76 -10.14
C MET A 1 -18.53 -3.26 -11.43
N THR A 2 -18.91 -3.82 -12.58
CA THR A 2 -18.49 -3.31 -13.91
C THR A 2 -19.68 -2.66 -14.60
N GLY A 3 -19.45 -1.61 -15.37
CA GLY A 3 -20.52 -0.93 -16.12
C GLY A 3 -19.98 -0.15 -17.31
N ASP A 4 -20.84 0.09 -18.29
CA ASP A 4 -20.55 0.83 -19.51
C ASP A 4 -21.55 1.97 -19.74
N GLY A 5 -22.76 1.85 -19.20
CA GLY A 5 -23.85 2.80 -19.43
C GLY A 5 -24.11 3.78 -18.27
N VAL A 6 -24.86 4.84 -18.59
CA VAL A 6 -25.36 5.84 -17.62
C VAL A 6 -26.22 5.18 -16.54
N ASN A 7 -26.93 4.11 -16.89
CA ASN A 7 -27.78 3.36 -15.96
C ASN A 7 -26.98 2.63 -14.87
N ASP A 8 -25.71 2.31 -15.13
CA ASP A 8 -24.84 1.63 -14.18
C ASP A 8 -24.16 2.62 -13.21
N ALA A 9 -24.18 3.93 -13.51
CA ALA A 9 -23.50 4.95 -12.71
C ALA A 9 -23.89 4.93 -11.21
N PRO A 10 -25.18 4.79 -10.81
CA PRO A 10 -25.53 4.70 -9.39
C PRO A 10 -24.97 3.45 -8.72
N ALA A 11 -24.87 2.35 -9.46
CA ALA A 11 -24.45 1.06 -8.95
C ALA A 11 -22.91 0.93 -8.92
N LEU A 12 -22.21 1.52 -9.90
CA LEU A 12 -20.77 1.76 -9.89
C LEU A 12 -20.36 2.58 -8.68
N LYS A 13 -21.09 3.68 -8.40
CA LYS A 13 -20.76 4.56 -7.27
C LYS A 13 -21.02 3.93 -5.90
N LYS A 14 -21.95 2.97 -5.83
CA LYS A 14 -22.29 2.25 -4.60
C LYS A 14 -21.41 1.03 -4.35
N ALA A 15 -20.75 0.51 -5.37
CA ALA A 15 -19.83 -0.62 -5.23
C ALA A 15 -18.57 -0.22 -4.46
N ASP A 16 -17.95 -1.18 -3.77
CA ASP A 16 -16.66 -0.94 -3.10
C ASP A 16 -15.55 -0.58 -4.11
N ILE A 17 -15.67 -1.14 -5.32
CA ILE A 17 -14.83 -0.82 -6.47
C ILE A 17 -15.70 -0.84 -7.72
N GLY A 18 -15.92 0.32 -8.34
CA GLY A 18 -16.55 0.48 -9.64
C GLY A 18 -15.53 0.48 -10.78
N ILE A 19 -15.74 -0.34 -11.81
CA ILE A 19 -14.85 -0.45 -12.98
C ILE A 19 -15.63 -0.08 -14.25
N ALA A 20 -15.17 0.96 -14.95
CA ALA A 20 -15.70 1.33 -16.27
C ALA A 20 -14.83 0.73 -17.38
N VAL A 21 -15.47 0.21 -18.44
CA VAL A 21 -14.79 -0.29 -19.65
C VAL A 21 -14.28 0.89 -20.48
N ALA A 22 -13.26 0.69 -21.33
CA ALA A 22 -12.67 1.74 -22.16
C ALA A 22 -13.70 2.48 -23.05
N ASP A 23 -14.69 1.76 -23.57
CA ASP A 23 -15.74 2.30 -24.44
C ASP A 23 -17.01 2.72 -23.66
N ALA A 24 -16.90 2.96 -22.35
CA ALA A 24 -18.03 3.34 -21.52
C ALA A 24 -18.46 4.80 -21.74
N THR A 25 -19.69 5.12 -21.34
CA THR A 25 -20.20 6.49 -21.32
C THR A 25 -19.45 7.35 -20.31
N ASP A 26 -19.31 8.65 -20.58
CA ASP A 26 -18.67 9.62 -19.68
C ASP A 26 -19.26 9.61 -18.26
N ALA A 27 -20.56 9.32 -18.17
CA ALA A 27 -21.26 9.17 -16.89
C ALA A 27 -20.77 7.94 -16.10
N ALA A 28 -20.56 6.80 -16.77
CA ALA A 28 -19.99 5.60 -16.16
C ALA A 28 -18.52 5.81 -15.75
N HIS A 29 -17.72 6.45 -16.60
CA HIS A 29 -16.33 6.82 -16.27
C HIS A 29 -16.24 7.71 -15.03
N SER A 30 -17.07 8.75 -14.97
CA SER A 30 -17.10 9.68 -13.84
C SER A 30 -17.59 9.04 -12.54
N ALA A 31 -18.39 7.98 -12.64
CA ALA A 31 -18.92 7.25 -11.48
C ALA A 31 -17.98 6.12 -11.00
N SER A 32 -17.07 5.64 -11.84
CA SER A 32 -16.15 4.54 -11.57
C SER A 32 -14.89 4.97 -10.80
N ASP A 33 -14.28 4.03 -10.07
CA ASP A 33 -13.00 4.22 -9.38
C ASP A 33 -11.81 3.82 -10.27
N ILE A 34 -12.03 2.89 -11.19
CA ILE A 34 -11.04 2.37 -12.14
C ILE A 34 -11.63 2.43 -13.54
N VAL A 35 -10.86 2.99 -14.48
CA VAL A 35 -11.20 2.99 -15.91
C VAL A 35 -10.21 2.07 -16.63
N LEU A 36 -10.74 1.11 -17.39
CA LEU A 36 -9.91 0.28 -18.25
C LEU A 36 -9.47 1.09 -19.48
N THR A 37 -8.17 1.08 -19.76
CA THR A 37 -7.59 1.75 -20.93
C THR A 37 -7.67 0.89 -22.20
N GLU A 38 -7.70 -0.43 -22.03
CA GLU A 38 -7.84 -1.40 -23.11
C GLU A 38 -9.24 -2.03 -23.13
N PRO A 39 -9.78 -2.35 -24.31
CA PRO A 39 -11.06 -3.04 -24.44
C PRO A 39 -10.94 -4.49 -23.96
N GLY A 40 -11.98 -4.96 -23.27
CA GLY A 40 -12.14 -6.36 -22.87
C GLY A 40 -11.90 -6.64 -21.38
N PHE A 41 -12.50 -7.72 -20.89
CA PHE A 41 -12.49 -8.08 -19.46
C PHE A 41 -11.20 -8.76 -18.99
N SER A 42 -10.28 -9.08 -19.91
CA SER A 42 -8.97 -9.68 -19.61
C SER A 42 -8.16 -8.82 -18.61
N VAL A 43 -8.22 -7.50 -18.75
CA VAL A 43 -7.50 -6.54 -17.90
C VAL A 43 -7.92 -6.64 -16.44
N ILE A 44 -9.18 -7.03 -16.15
CA ILE A 44 -9.64 -7.21 -14.77
C ILE A 44 -8.84 -8.33 -14.08
N ILE A 45 -8.48 -9.39 -14.81
CA ILE A 45 -7.71 -10.50 -14.26
C ILE A 45 -6.30 -10.03 -13.88
N SER A 46 -5.63 -9.25 -14.73
CA SER A 46 -4.29 -8.72 -14.44
C SER A 46 -4.30 -7.74 -13.25
N VAL A 47 -5.35 -6.92 -13.13
CA VAL A 47 -5.58 -6.03 -11.98
C VAL A 47 -5.76 -6.83 -10.69
N VAL A 48 -6.54 -7.92 -10.71
CA VAL A 48 -6.74 -8.79 -9.54
C VAL A 48 -5.44 -9.51 -9.14
N LEU A 49 -4.64 -9.98 -10.10
CA LEU A 49 -3.35 -10.61 -9.82
C LEU A 49 -2.36 -9.61 -9.20
N THR A 50 -2.30 -8.41 -9.78
CA THR A 50 -1.42 -7.33 -9.30
C THR A 50 -1.83 -6.87 -7.90
N SER A 51 -3.12 -6.69 -7.64
CA SER A 51 -3.60 -6.29 -6.31
C SER A 51 -3.26 -7.33 -5.24
N ARG A 52 -3.38 -8.63 -5.54
CA ARG A 52 -2.95 -9.71 -4.63
C ARG A 52 -1.46 -9.69 -4.36
N ALA A 53 -0.64 -9.46 -5.39
CA ALA A 53 0.81 -9.34 -5.24
C ALA A 53 1.19 -8.15 -4.34
N ILE A 54 0.54 -7.00 -4.54
CA ILE A 54 0.71 -5.81 -3.68
C ILE A 54 0.29 -6.11 -2.25
N PHE A 55 -0.87 -6.73 -2.04
CA PHE A 55 -1.36 -7.08 -0.70
C PHE A 55 -0.40 -8.00 0.04
N GLN A 56 0.18 -9.00 -0.65
CA GLN A 56 1.18 -9.89 -0.07
C GLN A 56 2.45 -9.13 0.34
N ARG A 57 2.92 -8.18 -0.49
CA ARG A 57 4.06 -7.30 -0.16
C ARG A 57 3.75 -6.41 1.05
N MET A 58 2.57 -5.81 1.10
CA MET A 58 2.10 -4.99 2.24
C MET A 58 2.05 -5.80 3.54
N LYS A 59 1.61 -7.07 3.47
CA LYS A 59 1.63 -7.95 4.65
C LYS A 59 3.04 -8.22 5.15
N ASN A 60 3.97 -8.53 4.24
CA ASN A 60 5.38 -8.75 4.59
C ASN A 60 6.01 -7.49 5.18
N TYR A 61 5.69 -6.32 4.62
CA TYR A 61 6.09 -5.01 5.13
C TYR A 61 5.62 -4.80 6.57
N THR A 62 4.34 -5.03 6.85
CA THR A 62 3.78 -4.85 8.20
C THR A 62 4.45 -5.79 9.21
N ILE A 63 4.68 -7.06 8.83
CA ILE A 63 5.38 -8.02 9.69
C ILE A 63 6.80 -7.55 10.00
N TYR A 64 7.52 -7.06 8.99
CA TYR A 64 8.88 -6.56 9.16
C TYR A 64 8.93 -5.31 10.05
N ALA A 65 8.04 -4.34 9.81
CA ALA A 65 7.93 -3.13 10.63
C ALA A 65 7.71 -3.49 12.11
N VAL A 66 6.74 -4.36 12.40
CA VAL A 66 6.45 -4.81 13.77
C VAL A 66 7.65 -5.54 14.38
N SER A 67 8.31 -6.41 13.62
CA SER A 67 9.50 -7.15 14.07
C SER A 67 10.63 -6.21 14.49
N ILE A 68 10.89 -5.17 13.70
CA ILE A 68 11.89 -4.15 14.02
C ILE A 68 11.53 -3.38 15.30
N THR A 69 10.28 -2.95 15.43
CA THR A 69 9.85 -2.20 16.62
C THR A 69 10.01 -3.05 17.87
N ILE A 70 9.62 -4.32 17.82
CA ILE A 70 9.82 -5.27 18.92
C ILE A 70 11.32 -5.44 19.21
N ARG A 71 12.16 -5.58 18.17
CA ARG A 71 13.60 -5.71 18.33
C ARG A 71 14.20 -4.49 19.03
N ILE A 72 13.83 -3.27 18.62
CA ILE A 72 14.30 -2.03 19.24
C ILE A 72 13.81 -1.93 20.68
N VAL A 73 12.55 -2.27 20.96
CA VAL A 73 12.01 -2.20 22.32
C VAL A 73 12.68 -3.22 23.23
N VAL A 74 12.75 -4.49 22.82
CA VAL A 74 13.28 -5.57 23.66
C VAL A 74 14.80 -5.45 23.83
N ILE A 75 15.56 -5.35 22.74
CA ILE A 75 17.03 -5.24 22.80
C ILE A 75 17.43 -3.86 23.31
N GLY A 76 16.81 -2.81 22.80
CA GLY A 76 17.15 -1.44 23.16
C GLY A 76 16.85 -1.14 24.63
N PHE A 77 15.70 -1.52 25.18
CA PHE A 77 15.39 -1.23 26.58
C PHE A 77 15.86 -2.29 27.58
N MET A 78 16.17 -3.54 27.19
CA MET A 78 16.77 -4.50 28.13
C MET A 78 18.31 -4.40 28.17
N LEU A 79 18.99 -4.24 27.02
CA LEU A 79 20.46 -4.34 26.96
C LEU A 79 21.15 -2.98 27.07
N LEU A 80 20.64 -1.91 26.44
CA LEU A 80 21.30 -0.60 26.50
C LEU A 80 21.38 -0.02 27.93
N PRO A 81 20.31 -0.08 28.75
CA PRO A 81 20.37 0.44 30.12
C PRO A 81 21.27 -0.38 31.04
N LEU A 82 21.45 -1.68 30.77
CA LEU A 82 22.34 -2.53 31.56
C LEU A 82 23.82 -2.14 31.38
N ILE A 83 24.22 -1.77 30.15
CA ILE A 83 25.58 -1.31 29.84
C ILE A 83 25.82 0.10 30.38
N TRP A 84 24.81 0.97 30.30
CA TRP A 84 24.90 2.38 30.70
C TRP A 84 24.37 2.67 32.11
N LYS A 85 24.15 1.65 32.95
CA LYS A 85 23.61 1.80 34.32
C LYS A 85 22.35 2.69 34.37
N PHE A 86 21.47 2.57 33.40
CA PHE A 86 20.24 3.35 33.24
C PHE A 86 20.42 4.86 32.98
N ASP A 87 21.63 5.35 32.74
CA ASP A 87 21.91 6.77 32.44
C ASP A 87 21.85 7.06 30.93
N PHE A 88 20.82 6.54 30.25
CA PHE A 88 20.67 6.67 28.80
C PHE A 88 19.79 7.88 28.45
N PRO A 89 20.33 8.92 27.78
CA PRO A 89 19.58 10.12 27.49
C PRO A 89 18.50 9.88 26.40
N PRO A 90 17.25 10.35 26.59
CA PRO A 90 16.13 10.07 25.68
C PRO A 90 16.35 10.48 24.22
N PHE A 91 17.18 11.49 23.95
CA PHE A 91 17.45 11.97 22.59
C PHE A 91 18.15 10.90 21.72
N MET A 92 18.94 9.99 22.31
CA MET A 92 19.58 8.91 21.55
C MET A 92 18.55 7.88 21.06
N VAL A 93 17.50 7.60 21.84
CA VAL A 93 16.37 6.77 21.39
C VAL A 93 15.71 7.40 20.17
N LEU A 94 15.53 8.72 20.19
CA LEU A 94 14.93 9.46 19.08
C LEU A 94 15.78 9.35 17.81
N ILE A 95 17.11 9.47 17.92
CA ILE A 95 18.03 9.30 16.78
C ILE A 95 17.93 7.88 16.22
N ILE A 96 17.91 6.86 17.08
CA ILE A 96 17.78 5.45 16.65
C ILE A 96 16.45 5.22 15.92
N ALA A 97 15.35 5.79 16.44
CA ALA A 97 14.04 5.68 15.81
C ALA A 97 14.00 6.35 14.42
N ILE A 98 14.53 7.58 14.30
CA ILE A 98 14.56 8.31 13.03
C ILE A 98 15.43 7.58 11.99
N LEU A 99 16.61 7.09 12.38
CA LEU A 99 17.48 6.35 11.48
C LEU A 99 16.85 5.02 11.03
N ASN A 100 16.18 4.33 11.95
CA ASN A 100 15.49 3.09 11.65
C ASN A 100 14.35 3.29 10.65
N ASP A 101 13.51 4.30 10.87
CA ASP A 101 12.38 4.60 10.00
C ASP A 101 12.85 5.14 8.65
N GLY A 102 13.86 6.01 8.63
CA GLY A 102 14.48 6.51 7.40
C GLY A 102 15.09 5.39 6.55
N LEU A 103 15.76 4.43 7.18
CA LEU A 103 16.31 3.26 6.48
C LEU A 103 15.21 2.38 5.90
N PHE A 104 14.09 2.24 6.61
CA PHE A 104 12.94 1.47 6.18
C PHE A 104 12.30 2.04 4.90
N PHE A 105 12.19 3.37 4.79
CA PHE A 105 11.69 4.02 3.57
C PHE A 105 12.62 3.85 2.36
N VAL A 106 13.93 3.75 2.57
CA VAL A 106 14.92 3.65 1.47
C VAL A 106 15.09 2.22 0.97
N LEU A 107 15.08 1.22 1.87
CA LEU A 107 15.34 -0.19 1.51
C LEU A 107 14.17 -0.92 0.85
N LEU A 108 12.97 -0.32 0.82
CA LEU A 108 11.80 -0.88 0.15
C LEU A 108 11.56 -0.12 -1.15
N PRO A 109 12.18 -0.52 -2.27
CA PRO A 109 12.30 0.33 -3.45
C PRO A 109 11.03 0.40 -4.29
N GLU A 110 10.00 -0.39 -3.97
CA GLU A 110 8.74 -0.38 -4.72
C GLU A 110 7.58 -0.08 -3.79
N SER A 111 7.30 1.22 -3.68
CA SER A 111 5.99 1.65 -3.22
C SER A 111 4.91 0.96 -4.07
N PRO A 112 3.81 0.48 -3.46
CA PRO A 112 2.62 0.05 -4.19
C PRO A 112 2.15 1.05 -5.25
N ALA A 113 2.44 2.34 -5.02
CA ALA A 113 2.15 3.44 -5.92
C ALA A 113 2.90 3.39 -7.26
N LEU A 114 4.14 2.87 -7.29
CA LEU A 114 4.89 2.70 -8.54
C LEU A 114 4.31 1.55 -9.39
N VAL A 115 3.86 0.49 -8.72
CA VAL A 115 3.18 -0.66 -9.37
C VAL A 115 1.81 -0.24 -9.90
N LEU A 116 1.07 0.59 -9.16
CA LEU A 116 -0.21 1.15 -9.62
C LEU A 116 -0.04 2.05 -10.85
N ARG A 117 1.04 2.84 -10.93
CA ARG A 117 1.34 3.66 -12.11
C ARG A 117 1.61 2.85 -13.39
N VAL A 118 2.09 1.63 -13.26
CA VAL A 118 2.33 0.72 -14.41
C VAL A 118 1.05 -0.02 -14.83
N ALA A 119 0.08 -0.19 -13.92
CA ALA A 119 -1.17 -0.91 -14.21
C ALA A 119 -2.30 -0.02 -14.75
N VAL A 120 -2.15 1.31 -14.72
CA VAL A 120 -3.18 2.29 -15.12
C VAL A 120 -2.74 3.11 -16.36
N LEU A 121 -1.54 2.87 -16.89
CA LEU A 121 -1.13 3.32 -18.23
C LEU A 121 -1.42 2.20 -19.23
#